data_AF-A0A0R3TM57-F1
#
_entry.id   AF-A0A0R3TM57-F1
#
_cell.length_a   1.000
_cell.length_b   1.000
_cell.length_c   1.000
_cell.angle_alpha   90.00
_cell.angle_beta   90.00
_cell.angle_gamma   90.00
#
_symmetry.space_group_name_H-M   'P 1'
#
loop_
_entity.id
_entity.type
_entity.pdbx_description
1 polymer ?
#
loop_
_entity_poly.entity_id
_entity_poly.type
_entity_poly.pdbx_seq_one_letter_code
_entity_poly.pdbx_strand_id
1 'polypeptide(L)'
;MEDAPEHAFMSFIVITFMNSLDQFAKLGFGKVENMLSKYQEMTLFQSVYVHSRSTPPLYLTVVGTSTCDLGALTTLEVPLRPLLGHLALKAAEKLDEEAMLMRNDTTGRFYTIGN
;
A
#
# COMPACT_ATOMS: atom_id res chain seq x y z
N MET A 1 -13.44 -15.73 -5.35
CA MET A 1 -13.11 -15.03 -4.10
C MET A 1 -13.44 -15.88 -2.87
N GLU A 2 -13.75 -17.17 -3.05
CA GLU A 2 -14.37 -18.01 -2.00
C GLU A 2 -13.39 -18.68 -1.03
N ASP A 3 -12.07 -18.63 -1.27
CA ASP A 3 -11.07 -19.37 -0.45
C ASP A 3 -10.15 -18.51 0.42
N ALA A 4 -10.19 -17.18 0.29
CA ALA A 4 -9.31 -16.29 1.05
C ALA A 4 -9.97 -15.86 2.38
N PRO A 5 -9.28 -15.96 3.53
CA PRO A 5 -9.85 -15.53 4.80
C PRO A 5 -10.25 -14.05 4.76
N GLU A 6 -11.43 -13.71 5.28
CA GLU A 6 -11.97 -12.34 5.22
C GLU A 6 -11.01 -11.31 5.86
N HIS A 7 -10.33 -11.71 6.94
CA HIS A 7 -9.36 -10.88 7.62
C HIS A 7 -8.13 -10.52 6.76
N ALA A 8 -7.86 -11.27 5.68
CA ALA A 8 -6.78 -10.97 4.74
C ALA A 8 -7.00 -9.65 3.98
N PHE A 9 -8.25 -9.17 3.92
CA PHE A 9 -8.64 -7.93 3.24
C PHE A 9 -8.81 -6.73 4.18
N MET A 10 -8.55 -6.92 5.47
CA MET A 10 -8.66 -5.85 6.46
C MET A 10 -7.44 -4.93 6.41
N SER A 11 -7.65 -3.63 6.63
CA SER A 11 -6.59 -2.60 6.55
C SER A 11 -5.41 -2.84 7.49
N PHE A 12 -5.60 -3.57 8.60
CA PHE A 12 -4.50 -3.86 9.52
C PHE A 12 -3.39 -4.72 8.87
N ILE A 13 -3.72 -5.53 7.85
CA ILE A 13 -2.74 -6.37 7.14
C ILE A 13 -1.70 -5.50 6.42
N VAL A 14 -2.15 -4.45 5.73
CA VAL A 14 -1.23 -3.51 5.05
C VAL A 14 -0.50 -2.63 6.05
N ILE A 15 -1.16 -2.17 7.12
CA ILE A 15 -0.52 -1.36 8.17
C ILE A 15 0.63 -2.15 8.85
N THR A 16 0.40 -3.43 9.13
CA THR A 16 1.43 -4.31 9.74
C THR A 16 2.66 -4.43 8.84
N PHE A 17 2.45 -4.57 7.52
CA PHE A 17 3.54 -4.58 6.56
C PHE A 17 4.31 -3.24 6.54
N MET A 18 3.60 -2.11 6.47
CA MET A 18 4.22 -0.77 6.50
C MET A 18 5.10 -0.58 7.74
N ASN A 19 4.61 -0.99 8.91
CA ASN A 19 5.38 -0.94 10.16
C ASN A 19 6.58 -1.88 10.12
N SER A 20 6.44 -3.07 9.53
CA SER A 20 7.53 -4.04 9.40
C SER A 20 8.67 -3.47 8.54
N LEU A 21 8.36 -2.77 7.44
CA LEU A 21 9.36 -2.13 6.59
C LEU A 21 10.21 -1.09 7.36
N ASP A 22 9.56 -0.27 8.18
CA ASP A 22 10.24 0.71 9.04
C ASP A 22 11.14 0.03 10.10
N GLN A 23 10.67 -1.07 10.69
CA GLN A 23 11.48 -1.84 11.64
C GLN A 23 12.67 -2.54 10.99
N PHE A 24 12.52 -3.12 9.80
CA PHE A 24 13.64 -3.74 9.09
C PHE A 24 14.74 -2.75 8.74
N ALA A 25 14.36 -1.52 8.34
CA ALA A 25 15.32 -0.46 8.08
C ALA A 25 16.15 -0.13 9.34
N LYS A 26 15.51 -0.08 10.52
CA LYS A 26 16.16 0.17 11.82
C LYS A 26 17.10 -0.95 12.25
N LEU A 27 16.82 -2.19 11.85
CA LEU A 27 17.64 -3.36 12.13
C LEU A 27 18.86 -3.50 11.19
N GLY A 28 19.06 -2.59 10.24
CA GLY A 28 20.20 -2.59 9.34
C GLY A 28 20.06 -3.53 8.14
N PHE A 29 18.86 -4.05 7.86
CA PHE A 29 18.60 -4.85 6.65
C PHE A 29 18.52 -4.00 5.37
N GLY A 30 18.63 -2.68 5.49
CA GLY A 30 18.52 -1.76 4.37
C GLY A 30 17.07 -1.61 3.90
N LYS A 31 16.88 -1.26 2.63
CA LYS A 31 15.56 -1.04 2.04
C LYS A 31 14.92 -2.39 1.70
N VAL A 32 14.07 -2.89 2.61
CA VAL A 32 13.18 -4.02 2.31
C VAL A 32 12.03 -3.51 1.45
N GLU A 33 11.79 -4.16 0.32
CA GLU A 33 10.71 -3.79 -0.60
C GLU A 33 9.59 -4.83 -0.62
N ASN A 34 9.90 -6.09 -0.29
CA ASN A 34 8.96 -7.20 -0.36
C ASN A 34 9.02 -8.03 0.93
N MET A 35 7.89 -8.59 1.32
CA MET A 35 7.76 -9.50 2.46
C MET A 35 6.83 -10.66 2.10
N LEU A 36 7.25 -11.87 2.45
CA LEU A 36 6.45 -13.08 2.33
C LEU A 36 6.13 -13.59 3.74
N SER A 37 4.84 -13.71 4.05
CA SER A 37 4.35 -14.17 5.35
C SER A 37 3.46 -15.39 5.17
N LYS A 38 3.84 -16.51 5.78
CA LYS A 38 3.06 -17.75 5.71
C LYS A 38 2.30 -17.98 7.01
N TYR A 39 0.99 -18.16 6.89
CA TYR A 39 0.07 -18.51 7.98
C TYR A 39 -0.50 -19.92 7.74
N GLN A 40 -1.27 -20.41 8.69
CA GLN A 40 -1.90 -21.74 8.60
C GLN A 40 -2.88 -21.84 7.42
N GLU A 41 -3.67 -20.79 7.19
CA GLU A 41 -4.75 -20.78 6.19
C GLU A 41 -4.38 -20.03 4.90
N MET A 42 -3.38 -19.14 4.95
CA MET A 42 -3.04 -18.27 3.82
C MET A 42 -1.55 -17.96 3.75
N THR A 43 -1.12 -17.52 2.57
CA THR A 43 0.19 -16.93 2.33
C THR A 43 0.00 -15.51 1.83
N LEU A 44 0.70 -14.56 2.43
CA LEU A 44 0.70 -13.16 2.00
C LEU A 44 2.03 -12.85 1.31
N PHE A 45 1.95 -12.30 0.10
CA PHE A 45 3.06 -11.61 -0.53
C PHE A 45 2.74 -10.12 -0.56
N GLN A 46 3.59 -9.33 0.08
CA GLN A 46 3.41 -7.89 0.20
C GLN A 46 4.61 -7.16 -0.41
N SER A 47 4.34 -6.11 -1.17
CA SER A 47 5.36 -5.34 -1.87
C SER A 47 5.05 -3.86 -1.81
N VAL A 48 6.07 -3.03 -1.66
CA VAL A 48 5.97 -1.58 -1.84
C VAL A 48 6.50 -1.19 -3.22
N TYR A 49 5.64 -0.55 -4.00
CA TYR A 49 5.97 0.00 -5.31
C TYR A 49 6.06 1.52 -5.22
N VAL A 50 7.22 2.07 -5.59
CA VAL A 50 7.49 3.51 -5.63
C VAL A 50 7.75 3.90 -7.07
N HIS A 51 6.79 4.57 -7.72
CA HIS A 51 6.95 5.03 -9.10
C HIS A 51 7.95 6.19 -9.20
N SER A 52 7.79 7.20 -8.35
CA SER A 52 8.66 8.38 -8.26
C SER A 52 8.59 9.01 -6.86
N ARG A 53 9.46 9.97 -6.56
CA ARG A 53 9.41 10.72 -5.29
C ARG A 53 8.21 11.65 -5.17
N SER A 54 7.56 12.01 -6.27
CA SER A 54 6.40 12.91 -6.31
C SER A 54 5.06 12.18 -6.28
N THR A 55 5.06 10.84 -6.32
CA THR A 55 3.86 10.02 -6.26
C THR A 55 3.80 9.27 -4.93
N PRO A 56 2.62 9.07 -4.34
CA PRO A 56 2.49 8.23 -3.14
C PRO A 56 2.94 6.80 -3.43
N PRO A 57 3.56 6.10 -2.45
CA PRO A 57 3.88 4.69 -2.59
C PRO A 57 2.59 3.85 -2.67
N LEU A 58 2.61 2.81 -3.49
CA LEU A 58 1.55 1.80 -3.54
C LEU A 58 1.99 0.55 -2.76
N TYR A 59 1.08 -0.01 -1.97
CA TYR A 59 1.29 -1.23 -1.23
C TYR A 59 0.45 -2.34 -1.84
N LEU A 60 1.10 -3.29 -2.51
CA LEU A 60 0.47 -4.46 -3.09
C LEU A 60 0.42 -5.57 -2.04
N THR A 61 -0.76 -6.14 -1.81
CA THR A 61 -0.93 -7.38 -1.02
C THR A 61 -1.59 -8.42 -1.91
N VAL A 62 -0.91 -9.55 -2.11
CA VAL A 62 -1.43 -10.71 -2.81
C VAL A 62 -1.69 -11.81 -1.78
N VAL A 63 -2.92 -12.32 -1.77
CA VAL A 63 -3.36 -13.37 -0.86
C VAL A 63 -3.42 -14.68 -1.64
N GLY A 64 -2.54 -15.61 -1.29
CA GLY A 64 -2.57 -16.99 -1.76
C GLY A 64 -3.09 -17.93 -0.67
N THR A 65 -3.47 -19.14 -1.06
CA THR A 65 -3.75 -20.22 -0.10
C THR A 65 -2.47 -20.64 0.65
N SER A 66 -2.59 -21.40 1.74
CA SER A 66 -1.41 -21.90 2.48
C SER A 66 -0.52 -22.86 1.68
N THR A 67 -1.03 -23.39 0.57
CA THR A 67 -0.36 -24.32 -0.34
C THR A 67 -0.04 -23.73 -1.72
N CYS A 68 -0.20 -22.41 -1.89
CA CYS A 68 0.08 -21.77 -3.17
C CYS A 68 1.56 -21.87 -3.58
N ASP A 69 1.82 -21.84 -4.89
CA ASP A 69 3.18 -21.77 -5.44
C ASP A 69 3.83 -20.42 -5.09
N LEU A 70 4.86 -20.47 -4.25
CA LEU A 70 5.60 -19.28 -3.78
C LEU A 70 6.42 -18.64 -4.91
N GLY A 71 6.91 -19.42 -5.87
CA GLY A 71 7.63 -18.90 -7.04
C GLY A 71 6.69 -18.12 -7.95
N ALA A 72 5.50 -18.67 -8.22
CA ALA A 72 4.47 -17.94 -8.96
C ALA A 72 4.03 -16.66 -8.23
N LEU A 73 3.88 -16.73 -6.90
CA LEU A 73 3.45 -15.58 -6.09
C LEU A 73 4.50 -14.45 -6.07
N THR A 74 5.79 -14.80 -5.96
CA THR A 74 6.88 -13.81 -5.89
C THR A 74 7.24 -13.21 -7.25
N THR A 75 6.96 -13.92 -8.34
CA THR A 75 7.17 -13.42 -9.72
C THR A 75 6.04 -12.53 -10.23
N LEU A 76 4.90 -12.51 -9.54
CA LEU A 76 3.67 -11.79 -9.91
C LEU A 76 3.82 -10.27 -9.91
N GLU A 77 4.76 -9.72 -9.14
CA GLU A 77 4.98 -8.27 -9.05
C GLU A 77 5.48 -7.67 -10.37
N VAL A 78 6.43 -8.34 -11.04
CA VAL A 78 7.08 -7.85 -12.26
C VAL A 78 6.09 -7.53 -13.38
N PRO A 79 5.17 -8.44 -13.79
CA PRO A 79 4.19 -8.14 -14.83
C PRO A 79 3.14 -7.10 -14.40
N LEU A 80 2.95 -6.87 -13.09
CA LEU A 80 2.00 -5.87 -12.59
C LEU A 80 2.57 -4.44 -12.56
N ARG A 81 3.90 -4.27 -12.60
CA ARG A 81 4.56 -2.94 -12.55
C ARG A 81 3.97 -1.88 -13.50
N PRO A 82 3.66 -2.17 -14.78
CA PRO A 82 3.08 -1.17 -15.66
C PRO A 82 1.72 -0.67 -15.14
N LEU A 83 0.90 -1.57 -14.62
CA LEU A 83 -0.40 -1.22 -14.03
C LEU A 83 -0.22 -0.41 -12.74
N LEU A 84 0.72 -0.83 -11.88
CA LEU A 84 1.05 -0.11 -10.64
C LEU A 84 1.57 1.31 -10.95
N GLY A 85 2.35 1.50 -12.01
CA GLY A 85 2.77 2.81 -12.48
C GLY A 85 1.59 3.73 -12.82
N HIS A 86 0.64 3.24 -13.63
CA HIS A 86 -0.56 4.01 -13.96
C HIS A 86 -1.43 4.31 -12.73
N LEU A 87 -1.58 3.35 -11.82
CA LEU A 87 -2.32 3.56 -10.57
C LEU A 87 -1.65 4.61 -9.68
N ALA A 88 -0.32 4.63 -9.60
CA ALA A 88 0.40 5.59 -8.78
C ALA A 88 0.22 7.03 -9.30
N LEU A 89 0.25 7.21 -10.62
CA LEU A 89 -0.01 8.50 -11.26
C LEU A 89 -1.45 8.97 -11.01
N LYS A 90 -2.44 8.10 -11.24
CA LYS A 90 -3.85 8.43 -10.96
C LYS A 90 -4.12 8.72 -9.49
N ALA A 91 -3.46 8.00 -8.58
CA ALA A 91 -3.57 8.27 -7.16
C ALA A 91 -3.00 9.65 -6.80
N ALA A 92 -1.87 10.04 -7.40
CA ALA A 92 -1.30 11.38 -7.22
C ALA A 92 -2.24 12.47 -7.73
N GLU A 93 -2.76 12.32 -8.96
CA GLU A 93 -3.73 13.27 -9.55
C GLU A 93 -4.94 13.47 -8.63
N LYS A 94 -5.53 12.37 -8.14
CA LYS A 94 -6.69 12.44 -7.25
C LYS A 94 -6.39 13.10 -5.91
N LEU A 95 -5.23 12.82 -5.32
CA LEU A 95 -4.81 13.47 -4.07
C LEU A 95 -4.59 14.98 -4.26
N ASP A 96 -4.04 15.39 -5.40
CA ASP A 96 -3.87 16.80 -5.74
C ASP A 96 -5.22 17.50 -5.93
N GLU A 97 -6.18 16.86 -6.61
CA GLU A 97 -7.55 17.35 -6.75
C GLU A 97 -8.24 17.52 -5.38
N GLU A 98 -8.17 16.51 -4.51
CA GLU A 98 -8.73 16.56 -3.16
C GLU A 98 -8.07 17.67 -2.31
N ALA A 99 -6.76 17.85 -2.43
CA ALA A 99 -6.04 18.92 -1.74
C ALA A 99 -6.46 20.33 -2.23
N MET A 100 -6.75 20.50 -3.52
CA MET A 100 -7.25 21.77 -4.06
C MET A 100 -8.67 22.08 -3.55
N LEU A 101 -9.55 21.08 -3.46
CA LEU A 101 -10.90 21.25 -2.92
C LEU A 101 -10.86 21.70 -1.44
N MET A 102 -10.02 21.07 -0.61
CA MET A 102 -9.87 21.43 0.81
C MET A 102 -9.31 22.85 1.01
N ARG A 103 -8.46 23.33 0.09
CA ARG A 103 -7.95 24.71 0.09
C ARG A 103 -9.02 25.73 -0.28
N ASN A 104 -9.93 25.36 -1.19
CA ASN A 104 -11.02 26.23 -1.58
C ASN A 104 -12.09 26.32 -0.48
N ASP A 105 -12.37 25.21 0.22
CA ASP A 105 -13.31 25.19 1.34
C ASP A 105 -12.84 26.01 2.55
N THR A 106 -11.52 26.14 2.76
CA THR A 106 -10.95 26.98 3.84
C THR A 106 -10.97 28.48 3.54
N THR A 107 -11.35 28.90 2.33
CA THR A 107 -11.61 30.32 2.03
C THR A 107 -13.02 30.79 2.42
N GLY A 108 -13.88 29.88 2.91
CA GLY A 108 -15.22 30.18 3.40
C GLY A 108 -15.34 30.18 4.92
N ARG A 109 -15.30 31.37 5.54
CA ARG A 109 -15.63 31.70 6.94
C ARG A 109 -14.51 31.50 7.98
N PHE A 110 -13.67 32.52 8.09
CA PHE A 110 -13.07 32.87 9.38
C PHE A 110 -14.19 33.37 10.31
N TYR A 111 -14.60 32.57 11.30
CA TYR A 111 -15.29 33.12 12.47
C TYR A 111 -14.23 33.66 13.42
N THR A 112 -13.99 34.97 13.37
CA THR A 112 -13.31 35.66 14.48
C THR A 112 -14.23 35.62 15.69
N ILE A 113 -13.86 34.86 16.71
CA ILE A 113 -14.40 35.04 18.06
C ILE A 113 -13.80 36.35 18.56
N GLY A 114 -14.59 37.41 18.53
CA GLY A 114 -14.25 38.69 19.15
C GLY A 114 -14.22 38.56 20.67
N ASN A 115 -13.24 39.20 21.29
CA ASN A 115 -13.08 39.36 22.74
C ASN A 115 -14.31 39.98 23.41
#